data_AF-A0A2K4MM81-F1
#
_entry.id   AF-A0A2K4MM81-F1
#
_cell.length_a   1.000
_cell.length_b   1.000
_cell.length_c   1.000
_cell.angle_alpha   90.00
_cell.angle_beta   90.00
_cell.angle_gamma   90.00
#
_symmetry.space_group_name_H-M   'P 1'
#
loop_
_entity.id
_entity.type
_entity.pdbx_description
1 polymer ?
#
loop_
_entity_poly.entity_id
_entity_poly.type
_entity_poly.pdbx_seq_one_letter_code
_entity_poly.pdbx_strand_id
1 'polypeptide(L)'
;MNEISDALILATHAQQPQAPLTGYPVALATDGEWLAYRPGSPQFPPQAACLLESLLPEIRQLALHLALRRGLPPGKTPSRIAEAADWLAARMLLLEWRQLAVGLDELSLLDEANLRARQFAEAAGWEWTPTLPLLLPAGRTEGMLQGWSAAPASAQGEQAVPASLAFRRTVAARFAALFAR
;
A
#
# COMPACT_ATOMS: atom_id res chain seq x y z
N MET A 1 23.75 38.79 -1.31
CA MET A 1 22.50 38.04 -1.07
C MET A 1 22.56 36.80 -1.95
N ASN A 2 22.83 35.65 -1.34
CA ASN A 2 23.08 34.39 -2.05
C ASN A 2 21.92 33.42 -1.75
N GLU A 3 20.72 33.83 -2.15
CA GLU A 3 19.46 33.18 -1.79
C GLU A 3 19.37 31.72 -2.30
N ILE A 4 20.14 31.40 -3.34
CA ILE A 4 20.18 30.06 -3.95
C ILE A 4 21.04 29.10 -3.11
N SER A 5 22.13 29.58 -2.49
CA SER A 5 22.95 28.75 -1.59
C SER A 5 22.24 28.45 -0.28
N ASP A 6 21.49 29.41 0.25
CA ASP A 6 20.75 29.24 1.51
C ASP A 6 19.60 28.22 1.35
N ALA A 7 18.93 28.19 0.19
CA ALA A 7 17.91 27.20 -0.12
C ALA A 7 18.46 25.76 -0.22
N LEU A 8 19.64 25.58 -0.81
CA LEU A 8 20.29 24.26 -0.90
C LEU A 8 20.78 23.77 0.46
N ILE A 9 21.29 24.66 1.31
CA ILE A 9 21.71 24.35 2.68
C ILE A 9 20.51 24.01 3.57
N LEU A 10 19.38 24.71 3.43
CA LEU A 10 18.13 24.39 4.10
C LEU A 10 17.56 23.04 3.63
N ALA A 11 17.70 22.68 2.36
CA ALA A 11 17.29 21.36 1.86
C ALA A 11 18.18 20.22 2.39
N THR A 12 19.45 20.48 2.69
CA THR A 12 20.35 19.49 3.30
C THR A 12 20.19 19.38 4.83
N HIS A 13 19.70 20.44 5.48
CA HIS A 13 19.50 20.51 6.93
C HIS A 13 18.05 20.44 7.40
N ALA A 14 17.09 20.32 6.49
CA ALA A 14 15.76 19.83 6.83
C ALA A 14 15.91 18.38 7.28
N GLN A 15 16.30 18.18 8.54
CA GLN A 15 15.83 17.05 9.32
C GLN A 15 14.33 17.04 9.07
N GLN A 16 13.92 16.12 8.20
CA GLN A 16 12.51 15.88 7.94
C GLN A 16 11.89 15.78 9.33
N PRO A 17 10.80 16.53 9.63
CA PRO A 17 9.98 16.15 10.74
C PRO A 17 9.49 14.74 10.39
N GLN A 18 10.24 13.74 10.85
CA GLN A 18 9.82 12.36 10.84
C GLN A 18 8.63 12.39 11.78
N ALA A 19 7.42 12.42 11.21
CA ALA A 19 6.25 12.01 11.94
C ALA A 19 6.66 10.71 12.65
N PRO A 20 6.51 10.60 13.98
CA PRO A 20 7.00 9.43 14.70
C PRO A 20 6.46 8.20 13.98
N LEU A 21 7.36 7.27 13.64
CA LEU A 21 6.96 6.03 12.96
C LEU A 21 6.04 5.28 13.93
N THR A 22 4.75 5.32 13.64
CA THR A 22 3.72 4.70 14.46
C THR A 22 3.34 3.38 13.83
N GLY A 23 3.76 2.30 14.46
CA GLY A 23 3.37 0.95 14.07
C GLY A 23 4.54 0.05 13.69
N TYR A 24 4.21 -1.13 13.19
CA TYR A 24 5.15 -2.19 12.87
C TYR A 24 5.48 -2.13 11.36
N PRO A 25 6.76 -2.12 10.97
CA PRO A 25 7.10 -2.03 9.56
C PRO A 25 6.68 -3.31 8.82
N VAL A 26 6.08 -3.12 7.64
CA VAL A 26 5.66 -4.19 6.73
C VAL A 26 6.09 -3.80 5.32
N ALA A 27 7.03 -4.57 4.77
CA ALA A 27 7.39 -4.51 3.36
C ALA A 27 6.53 -5.49 2.56
N LEU A 28 6.06 -5.07 1.38
CA LEU A 28 5.25 -5.86 0.47
C LEU A 28 5.86 -5.82 -0.93
N ALA A 29 6.27 -6.97 -1.43
CA ALA A 29 6.59 -7.22 -2.81
C ALA A 29 5.29 -7.24 -3.63
N THR A 30 5.08 -6.24 -4.47
CA THR A 30 3.90 -6.15 -5.35
C THR A 30 4.14 -6.97 -6.61
N ASP A 31 3.20 -7.86 -6.95
CA ASP A 31 3.27 -8.67 -8.17
C ASP A 31 2.02 -8.56 -9.03
N GLY A 32 0.83 -8.71 -8.45
CA GLY A 32 -0.42 -8.84 -9.17
C GLY A 32 -0.76 -7.60 -9.99
N GLU A 33 -0.63 -6.44 -9.37
CA GLU A 33 -0.77 -5.16 -10.07
C GLU A 33 0.45 -4.86 -10.95
N TRP A 34 1.66 -5.01 -10.38
CA TRP A 34 2.89 -4.56 -11.00
C TRP A 34 3.17 -5.28 -12.33
N LEU A 35 3.01 -6.62 -12.35
CA LEU A 35 3.17 -7.43 -13.56
C LEU A 35 2.08 -7.16 -14.59
N ALA A 36 0.90 -6.69 -14.17
CA ALA A 36 -0.15 -6.30 -15.11
C ALA A 36 0.24 -5.04 -15.89
N TYR A 37 1.00 -4.11 -15.30
CA TYR A 37 1.48 -2.89 -15.99
C TYR A 37 2.85 -3.05 -16.62
N ARG A 38 3.68 -3.98 -16.13
CA ARG A 38 5.05 -4.23 -16.59
C ARG A 38 5.26 -5.73 -16.83
N PRO A 39 4.95 -6.24 -18.04
CA PRO A 39 5.20 -7.64 -18.34
C PRO A 39 6.70 -7.93 -18.30
N GLY A 40 7.10 -8.98 -17.57
CA GLY A 40 8.50 -9.39 -17.41
C GLY A 40 8.74 -10.09 -16.07
N SER A 41 9.95 -10.59 -15.85
CA SER A 41 10.33 -11.14 -14.55
C SER A 41 10.53 -9.98 -13.55
N PRO A 42 9.97 -10.07 -12.33
CA PRO A 42 10.23 -9.06 -11.30
C PRO A 42 11.75 -9.01 -11.03
N GLN A 43 12.31 -7.80 -11.01
CA GLN A 43 13.77 -7.60 -10.92
C GLN A 43 14.27 -7.36 -9.50
N PHE A 44 13.38 -7.35 -8.50
CA PHE A 44 13.76 -7.10 -7.12
C PHE A 44 13.87 -8.41 -6.33
N PRO A 45 14.99 -8.67 -5.63
CA PRO A 45 15.03 -9.76 -4.67
C PRO A 45 14.18 -9.39 -3.44
N PRO A 46 13.26 -10.25 -2.98
CA PRO A 46 12.53 -10.00 -1.74
C PRO A 46 13.55 -9.93 -0.59
N GLN A 47 13.56 -8.82 0.14
CA GLN A 47 14.37 -8.68 1.34
C GLN A 47 13.86 -9.62 2.44
N ALA A 48 14.71 -9.96 3.40
CA ALA A 48 14.27 -10.71 4.59
C ALA A 48 13.11 -9.95 5.28
N ALA A 49 12.10 -10.68 5.78
CA ALA A 49 10.87 -10.12 6.35
C ALA A 49 9.93 -9.35 5.39
N CYS A 50 10.08 -9.47 4.07
CA CYS A 50 9.12 -8.96 3.09
C CYS A 50 7.96 -9.93 2.84
N LEU A 51 6.72 -9.44 2.80
CA LEU A 51 5.55 -10.20 2.36
C LEU A 51 5.48 -10.25 0.82
N LEU A 52 4.91 -11.32 0.27
CA LEU A 52 4.69 -11.52 -1.16
C LEU A 52 3.19 -11.36 -1.47
N GLU A 53 2.83 -10.41 -2.31
CA GLU A 53 1.42 -10.14 -2.69
C GLU A 53 0.74 -11.35 -3.35
N SER A 54 1.47 -12.17 -4.12
CA SER A 54 0.98 -13.41 -4.73
C SER A 54 0.51 -14.45 -3.72
N LEU A 55 1.01 -14.39 -2.49
CA LEU A 55 0.60 -15.27 -1.40
C LEU A 55 -0.53 -14.65 -0.54
N LEU A 56 -1.02 -13.46 -0.90
CA LEU A 56 -2.11 -12.72 -0.26
C LEU A 56 -3.24 -12.43 -1.27
N PRO A 57 -3.93 -13.47 -1.78
CA PRO A 57 -4.93 -13.31 -2.84
C PRO A 57 -6.12 -12.40 -2.46
N GLU A 58 -6.35 -12.22 -1.16
CA GLU A 58 -7.38 -11.35 -0.61
C GLU A 58 -7.18 -9.87 -1.04
N ILE A 59 -5.93 -9.44 -1.28
CA ILE A 59 -5.63 -8.10 -1.80
C ILE A 59 -6.24 -7.92 -3.20
N ARG A 60 -6.03 -8.87 -4.11
CA ARG A 60 -6.61 -8.83 -5.46
C ARG A 60 -8.14 -8.86 -5.41
N GLN A 61 -8.70 -9.71 -4.54
CA GLN A 61 -10.15 -9.82 -4.38
C GLN A 61 -10.76 -8.50 -3.91
N LEU A 62 -10.17 -7.86 -2.90
CA LEU A 62 -10.64 -6.58 -2.40
C LEU A 62 -10.47 -5.46 -3.44
N ALA A 63 -9.35 -5.40 -4.15
CA ALA A 63 -9.12 -4.41 -5.20
C ALA A 63 -10.19 -4.50 -6.30
N LEU A 64 -10.51 -5.71 -6.76
CA LEU A 64 -11.59 -5.93 -7.73
C LEU A 64 -12.95 -5.55 -7.16
N HIS A 65 -13.21 -5.86 -5.89
CA HIS A 65 -14.47 -5.49 -5.24
C HIS A 65 -14.64 -3.97 -5.14
N LEU A 66 -13.60 -3.25 -4.71
CA LEU A 66 -13.56 -1.79 -4.67
C LEU A 66 -13.87 -1.19 -6.06
N ALA A 67 -13.20 -1.72 -7.09
CA ALA A 67 -13.40 -1.27 -8.47
C ALA A 67 -14.83 -1.50 -8.97
N LEU A 68 -15.43 -2.67 -8.68
CA LEU A 68 -16.81 -2.97 -9.06
C LEU A 68 -17.83 -2.11 -8.32
N ARG A 69 -17.58 -1.78 -7.03
CA ARG A 69 -18.45 -0.88 -6.26
C ARG A 69 -18.44 0.55 -6.77
N ARG A 70 -17.28 1.04 -7.23
CA ARG A 70 -17.17 2.36 -7.89
C ARG A 70 -18.01 2.42 -9.17
N GLY A 71 -18.31 1.27 -9.76
CA GLY A 71 -19.02 1.14 -11.02
C GLY A 71 -18.05 1.16 -12.20
N LEU A 72 -18.38 0.41 -13.25
CA LEU A 72 -17.63 0.42 -14.49
C LEU A 72 -18.18 1.47 -15.45
N PRO A 73 -17.33 2.10 -16.27
CA PRO A 73 -17.80 3.02 -17.29
C PRO A 73 -18.80 2.33 -18.23
N PRO A 74 -19.82 3.05 -18.72
CA PRO A 74 -20.79 2.48 -19.63
C PRO A 74 -20.13 2.02 -20.94
N GLY A 75 -20.61 0.91 -21.50
CA GLY A 75 -20.10 0.35 -22.76
C GLY A 75 -19.26 -0.90 -22.56
N LYS A 76 -18.15 -1.02 -23.31
CA LYS A 76 -17.30 -2.22 -23.29
C LYS A 76 -16.57 -2.31 -21.96
N THR A 77 -16.57 -3.51 -21.35
CA THR A 77 -15.77 -3.81 -20.15
C THR A 77 -14.31 -3.41 -20.39
N PRO A 78 -13.73 -2.57 -19.52
CA PRO A 78 -12.33 -2.18 -19.63
C PRO A 78 -11.39 -3.39 -19.62
N SER A 79 -10.24 -3.26 -20.28
CA SER A 79 -9.18 -4.27 -20.19
C SER A 79 -8.60 -4.40 -18.77
N ARG A 80 -8.81 -3.38 -17.92
CA ARG A 80 -8.44 -3.35 -16.51
C ARG A 80 -9.64 -2.88 -15.69
N ILE A 81 -10.15 -3.77 -14.85
CA ILE A 81 -11.28 -3.48 -13.96
C ILE A 81 -10.80 -2.62 -12.78
N ALA A 82 -9.76 -3.08 -12.07
CA ALA A 82 -9.17 -2.37 -10.94
C ALA A 82 -8.02 -1.45 -11.39
N GLU A 83 -8.06 -0.20 -10.92
CA GLU A 83 -7.03 0.82 -11.12
C GLU A 83 -6.03 0.81 -9.96
N ALA A 84 -4.90 1.52 -10.12
CA ALA A 84 -3.84 1.54 -9.12
C ALA A 84 -4.31 1.97 -7.72
N ALA A 85 -5.24 2.91 -7.65
CA ALA A 85 -5.82 3.35 -6.38
C ALA A 85 -6.70 2.27 -5.71
N ASP A 86 -7.37 1.40 -6.49
CA ASP A 86 -8.11 0.26 -5.92
C ASP A 86 -7.16 -0.75 -5.27
N TRP A 87 -6.04 -1.04 -5.94
CA TRP A 87 -5.00 -1.91 -5.42
C TRP A 87 -4.36 -1.34 -4.16
N LEU A 88 -4.00 -0.05 -4.17
CA LEU A 88 -3.41 0.60 -3.01
C LEU A 88 -4.38 0.66 -1.83
N ALA A 89 -5.65 1.01 -2.07
CA ALA A 89 -6.69 1.01 -1.04
C ALA A 89 -6.88 -0.38 -0.41
N ALA A 90 -6.90 -1.44 -1.23
CA ALA A 90 -7.00 -2.81 -0.76
C ALA A 90 -5.83 -3.21 0.15
N ARG A 91 -4.60 -2.84 -0.21
CA ARG A 91 -3.40 -3.06 0.61
C ARG A 91 -3.51 -2.31 1.94
N MET A 92 -3.87 -1.03 1.91
CA MET A 92 -4.01 -0.22 3.12
C MET A 92 -5.04 -0.80 4.09
N LEU A 93 -6.19 -1.25 3.59
CA LEU A 93 -7.25 -1.87 4.38
C LEU A 93 -6.80 -3.19 5.02
N LEU A 94 -6.21 -4.10 4.23
CA LEU A 94 -5.88 -5.45 4.71
C LEU A 94 -4.59 -5.52 5.53
N LEU A 95 -3.63 -4.64 5.22
CA LEU A 95 -2.38 -4.53 5.97
C LEU A 95 -2.49 -3.57 7.15
N GLU A 96 -3.60 -2.83 7.26
CA GLU A 96 -3.86 -1.80 8.29
C GLU A 96 -2.73 -0.76 8.39
N TRP A 97 -2.23 -0.32 7.23
CA TRP A 97 -1.17 0.67 7.16
C TRP A 97 -1.66 2.03 7.68
N ARG A 98 -0.96 2.54 8.70
CA ARG A 98 -1.14 3.89 9.27
C ARG A 98 -0.23 4.92 8.59
N GLN A 99 0.93 4.48 8.14
CA GLN A 99 1.85 5.27 7.33
C GLN A 99 2.31 4.46 6.12
N LEU A 100 2.59 5.14 5.01
CA LEU A 100 3.11 4.55 3.78
C LEU A 100 4.27 5.37 3.24
N ALA A 101 5.39 4.72 2.95
CA ALA A 101 6.52 5.34 2.29
C ALA A 101 6.19 5.63 0.81
N VAL A 102 6.27 6.89 0.40
CA VAL A 102 5.86 7.36 -0.94
C VAL A 102 6.81 8.41 -1.51
N GLY A 103 6.95 8.44 -2.84
CA GLY A 103 7.51 9.58 -3.55
C GLY A 103 6.54 10.77 -3.63
N LEU A 104 7.05 11.95 -4.02
CA LEU A 104 6.21 13.15 -4.20
C LEU A 104 5.18 12.97 -5.34
N ASP A 105 5.55 12.24 -6.38
CA ASP A 105 4.72 11.92 -7.54
C ASP A 105 3.57 10.93 -7.22
N GLU A 106 3.61 10.30 -6.05
CA GLU A 106 2.65 9.28 -5.62
C GLU A 106 1.62 9.81 -4.63
N LEU A 107 1.74 11.07 -4.18
CA LEU A 107 0.81 11.68 -3.22
C LEU A 107 -0.64 11.67 -3.71
N SER A 108 -0.87 12.06 -4.97
CA SER A 108 -2.21 12.03 -5.57
C SER A 108 -2.81 10.62 -5.63
N LEU A 109 -1.96 9.60 -5.83
CA LEU A 109 -2.40 8.21 -5.83
C LEU A 109 -2.79 7.76 -4.40
N LEU A 110 -2.03 8.16 -3.39
CA LEU A 110 -2.34 7.88 -2.00
C LEU A 110 -3.64 8.57 -1.56
N ASP A 111 -3.88 9.81 -1.97
CA ASP A 111 -5.11 10.54 -1.66
C ASP A 111 -6.34 9.83 -2.25
N GLU A 112 -6.28 9.43 -3.52
CA GLU A 112 -7.35 8.69 -4.18
C GLU A 112 -7.56 7.31 -3.52
N ALA A 113 -6.49 6.62 -3.14
CA ALA A 113 -6.59 5.34 -2.44
C ALA A 113 -7.24 5.49 -1.05
N ASN A 114 -6.86 6.53 -0.30
CA ASN A 114 -7.49 6.88 0.98
C ASN A 114 -8.98 7.20 0.81
N LEU A 115 -9.36 7.93 -0.24
CA LEU A 115 -10.76 8.23 -0.55
C LEU A 115 -11.55 6.95 -0.80
N ARG A 116 -11.03 6.03 -1.62
CA ARG A 116 -11.68 4.74 -1.93
C ARG A 116 -11.80 3.85 -0.70
N ALA A 117 -10.74 3.76 0.11
CA ALA A 117 -10.75 3.01 1.37
C ALA A 117 -11.81 3.57 2.35
N ARG A 118 -11.89 4.90 2.48
CA ARG A 118 -12.89 5.58 3.31
C ARG A 118 -14.31 5.28 2.85
N GLN A 119 -14.61 5.45 1.57
CA GLN A 119 -15.94 5.19 1.01
C GLN A 119 -16.37 3.73 1.23
N PHE A 120 -15.45 2.78 1.06
CA PHE A 120 -15.72 1.37 1.31
C PHE A 120 -15.99 1.09 2.79
N ALA A 121 -15.14 1.60 3.69
CA ALA A 121 -15.31 1.43 5.13
C ALA A 121 -16.62 2.06 5.63
N GLU A 122 -16.93 3.30 5.22
CA GLU A 122 -18.19 3.97 5.53
C GLU A 122 -19.40 3.14 5.08
N ALA A 123 -19.37 2.61 3.86
CA ALA A 123 -20.45 1.78 3.33
C ALA A 123 -20.59 0.41 4.01
N ALA A 124 -19.53 -0.07 4.68
CA ALA A 124 -19.55 -1.28 5.49
C ALA A 124 -19.86 -1.00 6.99
N GLY A 125 -19.99 0.27 7.39
CA GLY A 125 -20.17 0.68 8.79
C GLY A 125 -18.90 0.52 9.65
N TRP A 126 -17.72 0.70 9.04
CA TRP A 126 -16.42 0.65 9.70
C TRP A 126 -15.85 2.05 9.85
N GLU A 127 -15.17 2.29 10.97
CA GLU A 127 -14.33 3.49 11.11
C GLU A 127 -13.04 3.32 10.31
N TRP A 128 -12.68 4.36 9.55
CA TRP A 128 -11.44 4.40 8.79
C TRP A 128 -10.58 5.57 9.22
N THR A 129 -9.30 5.29 9.45
CA THR A 129 -8.27 6.32 9.61
C THR A 129 -7.41 6.34 8.36
N PRO A 130 -7.27 7.50 7.68
CA PRO A 130 -6.40 7.61 6.52
C PRO A 130 -4.96 7.19 6.78
N THR A 131 -4.34 6.51 5.81
CA THR A 131 -2.90 6.23 5.82
C THR A 131 -2.14 7.51 5.48
N LEU A 132 -1.20 7.89 6.33
CA LEU A 132 -0.40 9.11 6.18
C LEU A 132 0.84 8.86 5.31
N PRO A 133 1.26 9.83 4.48
CA PRO A 133 2.50 9.71 3.71
C PRO A 133 3.73 9.83 4.61
N LEU A 134 4.71 8.98 4.38
CA LEU A 134 6.10 9.15 4.80
C LEU A 134 6.92 9.44 3.53
N LEU A 135 7.34 10.69 3.34
CA LEU A 135 8.01 11.13 2.11
C LEU A 135 9.42 10.55 2.00
N LEU A 136 9.70 9.86 0.90
CA LEU A 136 11.03 9.39 0.51
C LEU A 136 11.61 10.30 -0.58
N PRO A 137 12.63 11.14 -0.28
CA PRO A 137 13.21 12.06 -1.25
C PRO A 137 13.84 11.37 -2.48
N ALA A 138 14.34 10.14 -2.30
CA ALA A 138 14.93 9.33 -3.36
C ALA A 138 13.89 8.50 -4.15
N GLY A 139 12.60 8.64 -3.82
CA GLY A 139 11.55 7.75 -4.29
C GLY A 139 11.60 6.38 -3.62
N ARG A 140 10.65 5.51 -3.99
CA ARG A 140 10.58 4.13 -3.50
C ARG A 140 11.31 3.16 -4.42
N THR A 141 11.66 2.00 -3.88
CA THR A 141 12.12 0.86 -4.69
C THR A 141 10.97 0.35 -5.56
N GLU A 142 11.19 0.25 -6.88
CA GLU A 142 10.17 -0.29 -7.78
C GLU A 142 9.76 -1.72 -7.39
N GLY A 143 8.46 -2.01 -7.49
CA GLY A 143 7.91 -3.33 -7.15
C GLY A 143 7.83 -3.64 -5.66
N MET A 144 8.24 -2.71 -4.80
CA MET A 144 8.13 -2.79 -3.35
C MET A 144 7.27 -1.65 -2.82
N LEU A 145 6.48 -1.94 -1.80
CA LEU A 145 5.82 -0.96 -0.95
C LEU A 145 6.25 -1.17 0.49
N GLN A 146 6.41 -0.09 1.24
CA GLN A 146 6.74 -0.15 2.66
C GLN A 146 5.79 0.71 3.46
N GLY A 147 5.05 0.10 4.37
CA GLY A 147 4.14 0.78 5.27
C GLY A 147 4.34 0.35 6.72
N TRP A 148 3.63 1.02 7.62
CA TRP A 148 3.65 0.73 9.06
C TRP A 148 2.24 0.37 9.51
N SER A 149 2.05 -0.87 9.94
CA SER A 149 0.77 -1.41 10.36
C SER A 149 0.50 -1.18 11.85
N ALA A 150 -0.77 -1.13 12.24
CA ALA A 150 -1.16 -1.01 13.65
C ALA A 150 -0.77 -2.23 14.50
N ALA A 151 -0.71 -3.42 13.90
CA ALA A 151 -0.35 -4.67 14.54
C ALA A 151 0.90 -5.29 13.89
N PRO A 152 1.70 -6.09 14.61
CA PRO A 152 2.89 -6.71 14.06
C PRO A 152 2.54 -7.70 12.96
N ALA A 153 3.34 -7.70 11.88
CA ALA A 153 3.40 -8.86 11.02
C ALA A 153 4.12 -9.99 11.76
N SER A 154 3.48 -11.16 11.83
CA SER A 154 3.86 -12.30 12.69
C SER A 154 5.21 -12.97 12.36
N ALA A 155 6.10 -12.32 11.61
CA ALA A 155 7.20 -12.98 10.91
C ALA A 155 8.47 -12.11 10.78
N GLN A 156 8.75 -11.26 11.77
CA GLN A 156 10.01 -10.51 11.79
C GLN A 156 11.19 -11.50 11.87
N GLY A 157 12.06 -11.48 10.85
CA GLY A 157 13.24 -12.35 10.75
C GLY A 157 13.03 -13.66 9.95
N GLU A 158 11.83 -13.93 9.45
CA GLU A 158 11.57 -15.10 8.59
C GLU A 158 11.84 -14.81 7.10
N GLN A 159 12.02 -15.88 6.32
CA GLN A 159 12.06 -15.80 4.85
C GLN A 159 10.68 -15.38 4.31
N ALA A 160 10.66 -14.73 3.15
CA ALA A 160 9.46 -14.09 2.60
C ALA A 160 8.25 -15.02 2.43
N VAL A 161 8.45 -16.28 2.00
CA VAL A 161 7.36 -17.24 1.78
C VAL A 161 6.70 -17.67 3.10
N PRO A 162 7.42 -18.22 4.10
CA PRO A 162 6.85 -18.52 5.42
C PRO A 162 6.15 -17.31 6.05
N ALA A 163 6.79 -16.14 6.00
CA ALA A 163 6.25 -14.89 6.53
C ALA A 163 4.89 -14.54 5.91
N SER A 164 4.79 -14.66 4.58
CA SER A 164 3.55 -14.40 3.84
C SER A 164 2.44 -15.38 4.19
N LEU A 165 2.76 -16.68 4.30
CA LEU A 165 1.78 -17.70 4.65
C LEU A 165 1.26 -17.54 6.09
N ALA A 166 2.14 -17.18 7.02
CA ALA A 166 1.76 -16.89 8.41
C ALA A 166 0.86 -15.65 8.48
N PHE A 167 1.27 -14.57 7.81
CA PHE A 167 0.52 -13.31 7.79
C PHE A 167 -0.82 -13.42 7.05
N ARG A 168 -0.92 -14.30 6.04
CA ARG A 168 -2.16 -14.54 5.30
C ARG A 168 -3.34 -14.86 6.20
N ARG A 169 -3.15 -15.58 7.31
CA ARG A 169 -4.24 -15.88 8.25
C ARG A 169 -4.87 -14.61 8.82
N THR A 170 -4.05 -13.63 9.18
CA THR A 170 -4.49 -12.31 9.64
C THR A 170 -5.21 -11.56 8.53
N VAL A 171 -4.63 -11.55 7.32
CA VAL A 171 -5.24 -10.90 6.14
C VAL A 171 -6.59 -11.50 5.80
N ALA A 172 -6.72 -12.82 5.79
CA ALA A 172 -7.96 -13.53 5.50
C ALA A 172 -9.03 -13.26 6.56
N ALA A 173 -8.66 -13.20 7.84
CA ALA A 173 -9.58 -12.85 8.91
C ALA A 173 -10.09 -11.41 8.76
N ARG A 174 -9.19 -10.46 8.46
CA ARG A 174 -9.56 -9.06 8.18
C ARG A 174 -10.47 -8.95 6.98
N PHE A 175 -10.10 -9.61 5.87
CA PHE A 175 -10.92 -9.65 4.66
C PHE A 175 -12.32 -10.18 4.95
N ALA A 176 -12.43 -11.33 5.64
CA ALA A 176 -13.71 -11.89 6.02
C ALA A 176 -14.54 -10.93 6.89
N ALA A 177 -13.89 -10.23 7.84
CA ALA A 177 -14.58 -9.27 8.70
C ALA A 177 -15.19 -8.10 7.91
N LEU A 178 -14.53 -7.62 6.85
CA LEU A 178 -15.06 -6.54 5.98
C LEU A 178 -16.40 -6.90 5.32
N PHE A 179 -16.73 -8.19 5.20
CA PHE A 179 -17.96 -8.69 4.55
C PHE A 179 -18.91 -9.43 5.50
N ALA A 180 -18.64 -9.45 6.80
CA ALA A 180 -19.43 -10.19 7.79
C ALA A 180 -20.70 -9.46 8.26
N ARG A 181 -21.03 -8.31 7.67
CA ARG A 181 -22.19 -7.46 7.99
C ARG A 181 -23.03 -7.25 6.74
#